data_AF-A0A5P8NBZ9-F1
#
_entry.id   AF-A0A5P8NBZ9-F1
#
_cell.length_a   1.000
_cell.length_b   1.000
_cell.length_c   1.000
_cell.angle_alpha   90.00
_cell.angle_beta   90.00
_cell.angle_gamma   90.00
#
_symmetry.space_group_name_H-M   'P 1'
#
loop_
_entity.id
_entity.type
_entity.pdbx_description
1 polymer ?
#
loop_
_entity_poly.entity_id
_entity_poly.type
_entity_poly.pdbx_seq_one_letter_code
_entity_poly.pdbx_strand_id
1 'polypeptide(L)'
;MGLDDITLSESSEGGAQSVEISEKFKEAAKKAGAGIKRTQKDEKKAKKSDLLLAGFLVKIIIDKKYDSVLIDLFKSLHSGYPSNFLLGIISLIHIGISNKIREASDKEKIAFNYYSDALINFDDQHLPVDVQNRINWWVEDMILIVSHDYSSILTQQLIDNLNEKDEIILFTSKVFEFFLKEININITVDKAFNISEFILSEVEKEIKKLEIEEI
;
A
#
# COMPACT_ATOMS: atom_id res chain seq x y z
N MET A 1 13.70 73.28 0.63
CA MET A 1 13.30 73.63 -0.75
C MET A 1 14.57 74.08 -1.46
N GLY A 2 15.05 73.53 -2.56
CA GLY A 2 14.68 72.41 -3.44
C GLY A 2 15.91 72.20 -4.35
N LEU A 3 16.42 70.97 -4.41
CA LEU A 3 16.33 70.05 -5.56
C LEU A 3 17.15 70.48 -6.78
N ASP A 4 18.21 69.70 -6.97
CA ASP A 4 19.03 69.57 -8.17
C ASP A 4 18.19 69.23 -9.39
N ASP A 5 18.50 69.86 -10.53
CA ASP A 5 18.00 69.46 -11.84
C ASP A 5 19.20 69.26 -12.77
N ILE A 6 19.66 68.01 -12.88
CA ILE A 6 20.62 67.57 -13.90
C ILE A 6 20.00 66.35 -14.60
N THR A 7 19.34 66.66 -15.71
CA THR A 7 19.23 65.89 -16.96
C THR A 7 19.43 64.38 -16.89
N LEU A 8 18.32 63.62 -16.97
CA LEU A 8 18.34 62.24 -17.45
C LEU A 8 18.57 62.21 -18.97
N SER A 9 19.76 61.76 -19.37
CA SER A 9 20.01 61.25 -20.72
C SER A 9 19.44 59.84 -20.84
N GLU A 10 18.57 59.63 -21.82
CA GLU A 10 18.09 58.31 -22.23
C GLU A 10 19.27 57.45 -22.71
N SER A 11 19.42 56.26 -22.12
CA SER A 11 20.16 55.15 -22.72
C SER A 11 19.24 53.92 -22.76
N SER A 12 18.79 53.62 -23.98
CA SER A 12 17.88 52.52 -24.29
C SER A 12 18.67 51.23 -24.55
N GLU A 13 18.92 50.42 -23.52
CA GLU A 13 19.40 49.04 -23.67
C GLU A 13 18.79 48.16 -22.58
N GLY A 14 17.54 47.71 -22.78
CA GLY A 14 16.85 46.85 -21.80
C GLY A 14 15.87 45.81 -22.39
N GLY A 15 15.75 45.74 -23.72
CA GLY A 15 14.74 44.93 -24.38
C GLY A 15 15.07 43.43 -24.48
N ALA A 16 16.33 43.05 -24.68
CA ALA A 16 16.68 41.66 -24.98
C ALA A 16 16.82 40.78 -23.72
N GLN A 17 17.44 41.30 -22.65
CA GLN A 17 17.61 40.55 -21.39
C GLN A 17 16.29 40.33 -20.64
N SER A 18 15.34 41.26 -20.73
CA SER A 18 14.05 41.15 -20.01
C SER A 18 13.12 40.08 -20.61
N VAL A 19 13.21 39.82 -21.91
CA VAL A 19 12.43 38.80 -22.62
C VAL A 19 12.95 37.38 -22.30
N GLU A 20 14.27 37.19 -22.30
CA GLU A 20 14.90 35.90 -21.99
C GLU A 20 14.69 35.47 -20.52
N ILE A 21 14.70 36.45 -19.59
CA ILE A 21 14.38 36.23 -18.17
C ILE A 21 12.89 35.91 -18.01
N SER A 22 11.99 36.59 -18.74
CA SER A 22 10.54 36.34 -18.74
C SER A 22 10.17 34.94 -19.24
N GLU A 23 10.85 34.44 -20.27
CA GLU A 23 10.62 33.08 -20.80
C GLU A 23 11.11 31.99 -19.86
N LYS A 24 12.31 32.14 -19.28
CA LYS A 24 12.83 31.20 -18.26
C LYS A 24 11.95 31.16 -17.00
N PHE A 25 11.41 32.29 -16.56
CA PHE A 25 10.45 32.34 -15.44
C PHE A 25 9.11 31.68 -15.78
N LYS A 26 8.60 31.82 -17.01
CA LYS A 26 7.36 31.16 -17.45
C LYS A 26 7.52 29.64 -17.56
N GLU A 27 8.67 29.14 -18.03
CA GLU A 27 8.96 27.70 -18.05
C GLU A 27 9.14 27.12 -16.63
N ALA A 28 9.87 27.82 -15.76
CA ALA A 28 10.03 27.43 -14.35
C ALA A 28 8.68 27.42 -13.61
N ALA A 29 7.82 28.42 -13.84
CA ALA A 29 6.48 28.48 -13.27
C ALA A 29 5.52 27.41 -13.84
N LYS A 30 5.65 27.04 -15.12
CA LYS A 30 4.92 25.91 -15.71
C LYS A 30 5.37 24.56 -15.11
N LYS A 31 6.68 24.34 -14.93
CA LYS A 31 7.23 23.15 -14.26
C LYS A 31 6.81 23.07 -12.79
N ALA A 32 6.88 24.18 -12.06
CA ALA A 32 6.43 24.26 -10.66
C ALA A 32 4.90 24.06 -10.54
N GLY A 33 4.11 24.66 -11.44
CA GLY A 33 2.65 24.49 -11.47
C GLY A 33 2.20 23.09 -11.89
N ALA A 34 2.96 22.41 -12.73
CA ALA A 34 2.73 21.00 -13.08
C ALA A 34 3.08 20.06 -11.91
N GLY A 35 4.15 20.37 -11.16
CA GLY A 35 4.50 19.70 -9.90
C GLY A 35 3.38 19.84 -8.87
N ILE A 36 2.96 21.07 -8.57
CA ILE A 36 1.89 21.36 -7.58
C ILE A 36 0.54 20.73 -7.98
N LYS A 37 0.20 20.68 -9.27
CA LYS A 37 -1.02 20.00 -9.75
C LYS A 37 -0.93 18.48 -9.69
N ARG A 38 0.26 17.88 -9.88
CA ARG A 38 0.50 16.45 -9.63
C ARG A 38 0.33 16.17 -8.14
N THR A 39 1.02 16.91 -7.28
CA THR A 39 0.97 16.73 -5.81
C THR A 39 -0.46 16.88 -5.26
N GLN A 40 -1.26 17.84 -5.73
CA GLN A 40 -2.67 17.97 -5.31
C GLN A 40 -3.58 16.85 -5.84
N LYS A 41 -3.28 16.31 -7.02
CA LYS A 41 -4.02 15.18 -7.59
C LYS A 41 -3.70 13.90 -6.83
N ASP A 42 -2.44 13.72 -6.46
CA ASP A 42 -1.94 12.58 -5.69
C ASP A 42 -2.45 12.66 -4.24
N GLU A 43 -2.48 13.84 -3.61
CA GLU A 43 -3.11 14.05 -2.29
C GLU A 43 -4.62 13.73 -2.30
N LYS A 44 -5.36 14.14 -3.34
CA LYS A 44 -6.80 13.86 -3.42
C LYS A 44 -7.09 12.38 -3.65
N LYS A 45 -6.23 11.68 -4.38
CA LYS A 45 -6.32 10.23 -4.56
C LYS A 45 -5.98 9.50 -3.27
N ALA A 46 -4.87 9.86 -2.61
CA ALA A 46 -4.47 9.30 -1.32
C ALA A 46 -5.57 9.47 -0.26
N LYS A 47 -6.12 10.67 -0.10
CA LYS A 47 -7.24 10.93 0.84
C LYS A 47 -8.50 10.11 0.54
N LYS A 48 -8.76 9.77 -0.72
CA LYS A 48 -9.90 8.93 -1.12
C LYS A 48 -9.62 7.44 -0.89
N SER A 49 -8.37 7.00 -1.10
CA SER A 49 -7.91 5.66 -0.74
C SER A 49 -8.00 5.48 0.77
N ASP A 50 -7.40 6.37 1.56
CA ASP A 50 -7.42 6.34 3.04
C ASP A 50 -8.83 6.28 3.65
N LEU A 51 -9.80 7.01 3.07
CA LEU A 51 -11.18 7.00 3.56
C LEU A 51 -11.90 5.68 3.26
N LEU A 52 -11.66 5.10 2.07
CA LEU A 52 -12.16 3.76 1.72
C LEU A 52 -11.53 2.71 2.62
N LEU A 53 -10.24 2.87 2.87
CA LEU A 53 -9.40 2.03 3.68
C LEU A 53 -9.89 1.96 5.14
N ALA A 54 -10.12 3.14 5.75
CA ALA A 54 -10.72 3.28 7.07
C ALA A 54 -12.13 2.67 7.13
N GLY A 55 -12.92 2.79 6.05
CA GLY A 55 -14.24 2.18 5.95
C GLY A 55 -14.22 0.65 6.02
N PHE A 56 -13.18 -0.01 5.48
CA PHE A 56 -13.02 -1.46 5.60
C PHE A 56 -12.58 -1.87 7.00
N LEU A 57 -11.65 -1.14 7.61
CA LEU A 57 -11.23 -1.39 8.99
C LEU A 57 -12.43 -1.32 9.95
N VAL A 58 -13.30 -0.31 9.80
CA VAL A 58 -14.52 -0.20 10.61
C VAL A 58 -15.44 -1.41 10.43
N LYS A 59 -15.63 -1.91 9.20
CA LYS A 59 -16.46 -3.10 8.95
C LYS A 59 -15.88 -4.35 9.61
N ILE A 60 -14.55 -4.53 9.54
CA ILE A 60 -13.86 -5.66 10.16
C ILE A 60 -13.93 -5.58 11.69
N ILE A 61 -13.78 -4.38 12.26
CA ILE A 61 -13.85 -4.15 13.71
C ILE A 61 -15.26 -4.40 14.27
N ILE A 62 -16.31 -4.10 13.50
CA ILE A 62 -17.70 -4.26 13.96
C ILE A 62 -18.19 -5.71 13.80
N ASP A 63 -17.68 -6.44 12.81
CA ASP A 63 -18.09 -7.81 12.55
C ASP A 63 -17.36 -8.79 13.49
N LYS A 64 -18.14 -9.35 14.43
CA LYS A 64 -17.68 -10.32 15.43
C LYS A 64 -17.00 -11.55 14.85
N LYS A 65 -17.25 -11.86 13.58
CA LYS A 65 -16.55 -12.92 12.85
C LYS A 65 -15.03 -12.74 12.92
N TYR A 66 -14.55 -11.50 12.92
CA TYR A 66 -13.12 -11.18 12.89
C TYR A 66 -12.50 -11.01 14.29
N ASP A 67 -13.25 -11.18 15.38
CA ASP A 67 -12.77 -10.94 16.76
C ASP A 67 -11.43 -11.65 17.06
N SER A 68 -11.25 -12.86 16.53
CA SER A 68 -10.03 -13.66 16.75
C SER A 68 -8.78 -13.09 16.09
N VAL A 69 -8.91 -12.18 15.11
CA VAL A 69 -7.78 -11.54 14.42
C VAL A 69 -7.60 -10.06 14.82
N LEU A 70 -8.60 -9.45 15.47
CA LEU A 70 -8.56 -8.03 15.84
C LEU A 70 -7.45 -7.70 16.84
N ILE A 71 -7.19 -8.58 17.81
CA ILE A 71 -6.16 -8.35 18.83
C ILE A 71 -4.80 -8.17 18.18
N ASP A 72 -4.42 -9.06 17.27
CA ASP A 72 -3.11 -9.00 16.61
C ASP A 72 -3.05 -7.89 15.57
N LEU A 73 -4.17 -7.58 14.90
CA LEU A 73 -4.28 -6.38 14.06
C LEU A 73 -3.94 -5.10 14.84
N PHE A 74 -4.53 -4.93 16.04
CA PHE A 74 -4.27 -3.73 16.85
C PHE A 74 -2.84 -3.69 17.39
N LYS A 75 -2.23 -4.84 17.71
CA LYS A 75 -0.80 -4.89 18.05
C LYS A 75 0.05 -4.42 16.88
N SER A 76 -0.19 -4.94 15.68
CA SER A 76 0.57 -4.52 14.49
C SER A 76 0.37 -3.02 14.19
N LEU A 77 -0.83 -2.47 14.37
CA LEU A 77 -1.04 -1.02 14.27
C LEU A 77 -0.23 -0.24 15.32
N HIS A 78 -0.19 -0.71 16.56
CA HIS A 78 0.56 -0.08 17.65
C HIS A 78 2.07 -0.09 17.39
N SER A 79 2.57 -1.17 16.79
CA SER A 79 3.98 -1.37 16.43
C SER A 79 4.39 -0.63 15.15
N GLY A 80 3.50 0.21 14.61
CA GLY A 80 3.83 1.13 13.52
C GLY A 80 3.71 0.53 12.12
N TYR A 81 3.13 -0.67 11.97
CA TYR A 81 2.89 -1.22 10.64
C TYR A 81 1.84 -0.35 9.89
N PRO A 82 2.12 0.08 8.65
CA PRO A 82 1.18 0.92 7.91
C PRO A 82 -0.16 0.20 7.66
N SER A 83 -1.26 0.93 7.82
CA SER A 83 -2.61 0.35 7.69
C SER A 83 -2.88 -0.28 6.31
N ASN A 84 -2.30 0.29 5.25
CA ASN A 84 -2.37 -0.26 3.89
C ASN A 84 -1.79 -1.67 3.84
N PHE A 85 -0.61 -1.88 4.44
CA PHE A 85 0.01 -3.19 4.47
C PHE A 85 -0.83 -4.21 5.25
N LEU A 86 -1.36 -3.80 6.40
CA LEU A 86 -2.23 -4.65 7.22
C LEU A 86 -3.52 -5.06 6.48
N LEU A 87 -4.02 -4.22 5.57
CA LEU A 87 -5.15 -4.59 4.72
C LEU A 87 -4.78 -5.52 3.58
N GLY A 88 -3.55 -5.44 3.08
CA GLY A 88 -2.99 -6.49 2.24
C GLY A 88 -3.11 -7.85 2.93
N ILE A 89 -2.73 -7.93 4.21
CA ILE A 89 -2.87 -9.15 5.01
C ILE A 89 -4.35 -9.54 5.16
N ILE A 90 -5.22 -8.64 5.60
CA ILE A 90 -6.65 -8.93 5.82
C ILE A 90 -7.40 -9.24 4.52
N SER A 91 -6.87 -8.82 3.36
CA SER A 91 -7.50 -9.06 2.07
C SER A 91 -7.78 -10.55 1.84
N LEU A 92 -6.98 -11.46 2.43
CA LEU A 92 -7.18 -12.91 2.39
C LEU A 92 -8.60 -13.31 2.83
N ILE A 93 -9.05 -12.77 3.95
CA ILE A 93 -10.29 -13.14 4.65
C ILE A 93 -11.46 -12.21 4.36
N HIS A 94 -11.23 -11.15 3.58
CA HIS A 94 -12.25 -10.20 3.19
C HIS A 94 -12.09 -9.79 1.71
N ILE A 95 -12.81 -10.51 0.83
CA ILE A 95 -12.72 -10.36 -0.64
C ILE A 95 -12.99 -8.93 -1.13
N GLY A 96 -13.81 -8.17 -0.40
CA GLY A 96 -14.09 -6.77 -0.74
C GLY A 96 -12.85 -5.87 -0.68
N ILE A 97 -11.85 -6.21 0.15
CA ILE A 97 -10.58 -5.47 0.22
C ILE A 97 -9.71 -5.86 -0.98
N SER A 98 -9.55 -7.17 -1.22
CA SER A 98 -8.83 -7.70 -2.39
C SER A 98 -9.33 -7.08 -3.71
N ASN A 99 -10.66 -7.05 -3.90
CA ASN A 99 -11.27 -6.44 -5.08
C ASN A 99 -11.00 -4.93 -5.20
N LYS A 100 -10.80 -4.22 -4.08
CA LYS A 100 -10.48 -2.79 -4.10
C LYS A 100 -9.02 -2.53 -4.40
N ILE A 101 -8.12 -3.34 -3.85
CA ILE A 101 -6.68 -3.32 -4.19
C ILE A 101 -6.54 -3.54 -5.70
N ARG A 102 -7.21 -4.57 -6.24
CA ARG A 102 -7.16 -4.91 -7.66
C ARG A 102 -7.79 -3.85 -8.56
N GLU A 103 -8.92 -3.28 -8.16
CA GLU A 103 -9.54 -2.16 -8.88
C GLU A 103 -8.61 -0.93 -8.94
N ALA A 104 -7.85 -0.65 -7.88
CA ALA A 104 -6.86 0.42 -7.88
C ALA A 104 -5.65 0.14 -8.78
N SER A 105 -5.36 -1.14 -9.03
CA SER A 105 -4.23 -1.62 -9.85
C SER A 105 -4.60 -2.09 -11.25
N ASP A 106 -5.79 -1.74 -11.75
CA ASP A 106 -6.29 -2.17 -13.06
C ASP A 106 -6.26 -3.71 -13.27
N LYS A 107 -6.43 -4.47 -12.18
CA LYS A 107 -6.48 -5.94 -12.14
C LYS A 107 -7.91 -6.45 -12.06
N GLU A 108 -8.13 -7.66 -12.56
CA GLU A 108 -9.44 -8.31 -12.50
C GLU A 108 -9.84 -8.62 -11.05
N LYS A 109 -11.14 -8.49 -10.77
CA LYS A 109 -11.71 -8.85 -9.47
C LYS A 109 -11.64 -10.36 -9.25
N ILE A 110 -11.51 -10.75 -7.99
CA ILE A 110 -11.48 -12.16 -7.59
C ILE A 110 -12.86 -12.62 -7.17
N ALA A 111 -13.18 -13.84 -7.57
CA ALA A 111 -14.20 -14.67 -6.97
C ALA A 111 -13.53 -15.89 -6.33
N PHE A 112 -13.96 -16.26 -5.13
CA PHE A 112 -13.46 -17.42 -4.42
C PHE A 112 -14.60 -18.09 -3.68
N ASN A 113 -14.87 -19.35 -4.04
CA ASN A 113 -16.09 -20.07 -3.68
C ASN A 113 -15.78 -21.46 -3.11
N TYR A 114 -14.51 -21.76 -2.84
CA TYR A 114 -14.09 -23.08 -2.42
C TYR A 114 -14.53 -23.35 -0.98
N TYR A 115 -15.07 -24.54 -0.74
CA TYR A 115 -15.33 -25.08 0.58
C TYR A 115 -15.13 -26.59 0.54
N SER A 116 -14.49 -27.16 1.56
CA SER A 116 -14.33 -28.61 1.68
C SER A 116 -15.45 -29.20 2.53
N ASP A 117 -16.19 -30.18 2.00
CA ASP A 117 -17.24 -30.88 2.75
C ASP A 117 -16.68 -31.68 3.94
N ALA A 118 -15.43 -32.13 3.84
CA ALA A 118 -14.71 -32.85 4.89
C ALA A 118 -13.55 -32.00 5.43
N LEU A 119 -13.26 -32.17 6.72
CA LEU A 119 -12.08 -31.55 7.32
C LEU A 119 -10.82 -32.15 6.70
N ILE A 120 -10.03 -31.33 6.03
CA ILE A 120 -8.74 -31.74 5.43
C ILE A 120 -7.58 -31.11 6.18
N ASN A 121 -6.47 -31.83 6.32
CA ASN A 121 -5.25 -31.27 6.87
C ASN A 121 -4.48 -30.52 5.78
N PHE A 122 -3.91 -29.38 6.15
CA PHE A 122 -3.16 -28.53 5.24
C PHE A 122 -1.88 -29.22 4.75
N ASP A 123 -1.80 -29.39 3.44
CA ASP A 123 -0.64 -29.92 2.73
C ASP A 123 -0.26 -28.96 1.59
N ASP A 124 0.86 -28.27 1.76
CA ASP A 124 1.43 -27.30 0.83
C ASP A 124 1.74 -27.91 -0.55
N GLN A 125 1.91 -29.23 -0.65
CA GLN A 125 2.17 -29.92 -1.92
C GLN A 125 0.88 -30.36 -2.64
N HIS A 126 -0.22 -30.47 -1.90
CA HIS A 126 -1.48 -31.07 -2.40
C HIS A 126 -2.71 -30.22 -2.10
N LEU A 127 -2.56 -28.90 -2.03
CA LEU A 127 -3.70 -27.99 -1.88
C LEU A 127 -4.62 -28.04 -3.11
N PRO A 128 -5.94 -27.90 -2.94
CA PRO A 128 -6.85 -27.66 -4.05
C PRO A 128 -6.44 -26.42 -4.87
N VAL A 129 -6.55 -26.50 -6.20
CA VAL A 129 -6.10 -25.44 -7.12
C VAL A 129 -6.74 -24.08 -6.80
N ASP A 130 -8.03 -24.05 -6.45
CA ASP A 130 -8.71 -22.81 -6.10
C ASP A 130 -8.13 -22.16 -4.83
N VAL A 131 -7.71 -22.97 -3.85
CA VAL A 131 -7.07 -22.49 -2.62
C VAL A 131 -5.67 -21.98 -2.92
N GLN A 132 -4.90 -22.69 -3.75
CA GLN A 132 -3.58 -22.24 -4.20
C GLN A 132 -3.67 -20.89 -4.93
N ASN A 133 -4.60 -20.78 -5.88
CA ASN A 133 -4.84 -19.55 -6.62
C ASN A 133 -5.22 -18.40 -5.69
N ARG A 134 -6.07 -18.67 -4.70
CA ARG A 134 -6.48 -17.67 -3.71
C ARG A 134 -5.32 -17.15 -2.87
N ILE A 135 -4.41 -18.03 -2.45
CA ILE A 135 -3.19 -17.67 -1.71
C ILE A 135 -2.25 -16.87 -2.60
N ASN A 136 -2.02 -17.30 -3.84
CA ASN A 136 -1.17 -16.58 -4.79
C ASN A 136 -1.70 -15.17 -5.06
N TRP A 137 -3.01 -15.05 -5.26
CA TRP A 137 -3.68 -13.76 -5.40
C TRP A 137 -3.56 -12.87 -4.17
N TRP A 138 -3.57 -13.46 -2.97
CA TRP A 138 -3.37 -12.72 -1.73
C TRP A 138 -1.94 -12.17 -1.61
N VAL A 139 -0.93 -12.97 -1.98
CA VAL A 139 0.46 -12.48 -2.05
C VAL A 139 0.57 -11.33 -3.06
N GLU A 140 -0.06 -11.47 -4.23
CA GLU A 140 -0.13 -10.39 -5.21
C GLU A 140 -0.82 -9.14 -4.63
N ASP A 141 -1.93 -9.29 -3.90
CA ASP A 141 -2.64 -8.17 -3.26
C ASP A 141 -1.73 -7.42 -2.27
N MET A 142 -0.92 -8.14 -1.48
CA MET A 142 0.06 -7.54 -0.55
C MET A 142 1.16 -6.76 -1.27
N ILE A 143 1.62 -7.25 -2.42
CA ILE A 143 2.61 -6.54 -3.24
C ILE A 143 1.99 -5.30 -3.89
N LEU A 144 0.79 -5.44 -4.47
CA LEU A 144 0.08 -4.35 -5.15
C LEU A 144 -0.23 -3.18 -4.21
N ILE A 145 -0.70 -3.46 -3.00
CA ILE A 145 -1.05 -2.40 -2.04
C ILE A 145 0.17 -1.61 -1.57
N VAL A 146 1.36 -2.22 -1.55
CA VAL A 146 2.61 -1.52 -1.26
C VAL A 146 3.13 -0.76 -2.49
N SER A 147 2.86 -1.27 -3.69
CA SER A 147 3.35 -0.68 -4.95
C SER A 147 2.56 0.54 -5.45
N HIS A 148 1.29 0.70 -5.06
CA HIS A 148 0.41 1.73 -5.64
C HIS A 148 0.11 2.93 -4.73
N ASP A 149 0.18 2.75 -3.42
CA ASP A 149 -0.32 3.74 -2.46
C ASP A 149 0.78 4.40 -1.61
N TYR A 150 2.06 4.21 -1.94
CA TYR A 150 3.14 4.60 -1.04
C TYR A 150 3.87 5.89 -1.40
N SER A 151 3.92 6.79 -0.41
CA SER A 151 5.03 7.74 -0.24
C SER A 151 6.29 6.94 0.13
N SER A 152 7.45 7.26 -0.44
CA SER A 152 8.73 6.61 -0.13
C SER A 152 9.03 6.51 1.38
N ILE A 153 8.52 7.45 2.18
CA ILE A 153 8.64 7.46 3.64
C ILE A 153 7.92 6.27 4.30
N LEU A 154 6.70 5.97 3.87
CA LEU A 154 5.93 4.86 4.44
C LEU A 154 6.57 3.52 4.03
N THR A 155 7.19 3.45 2.84
CA THR A 155 7.85 2.24 2.33
C THR A 155 9.08 1.95 3.18
N GLN A 156 9.86 2.99 3.47
CA GLN A 156 10.99 2.89 4.38
C GLN A 156 10.55 2.45 5.78
N GLN A 157 9.47 3.03 6.33
CA GLN A 157 8.92 2.59 7.63
C GLN A 157 8.50 1.12 7.63
N LEU A 158 7.86 0.64 6.55
CA LEU A 158 7.51 -0.76 6.41
C LEU A 158 8.76 -1.64 6.38
N ILE A 159 9.77 -1.28 5.59
CA ILE A 159 11.05 -2.03 5.50
C ILE A 159 11.75 -2.06 6.87
N ASP A 160 11.80 -0.93 7.57
CA ASP A 160 12.42 -0.82 8.88
C ASP A 160 11.71 -1.69 9.91
N ASN A 161 10.37 -1.68 9.93
CA ASN A 161 9.54 -2.47 10.84
C ASN A 161 9.56 -3.97 10.50
N LEU A 162 9.70 -4.34 9.23
CA LEU A 162 9.89 -5.73 8.80
C LEU A 162 11.21 -6.34 9.30
N ASN A 163 12.11 -5.57 9.93
CA ASN A 163 13.25 -6.15 10.62
C ASN A 163 12.89 -6.73 12.01
N GLU A 164 11.78 -6.31 12.63
CA GLU A 164 11.24 -6.86 13.89
C GLU A 164 10.02 -7.75 13.61
N LYS A 165 10.28 -8.94 13.06
CA LYS A 165 9.31 -9.78 12.31
C LYS A 165 8.19 -10.45 13.12
N ASP A 166 8.38 -10.69 14.42
CA ASP A 166 7.56 -11.69 15.13
C ASP A 166 6.07 -11.32 15.22
N GLU A 167 5.75 -10.05 15.45
CA GLU A 167 4.36 -9.61 15.62
C GLU A 167 3.57 -9.65 14.31
N ILE A 168 4.20 -9.26 13.20
CA ILE A 168 3.55 -9.24 11.90
C ILE A 168 3.43 -10.64 11.31
N ILE A 169 4.39 -11.53 11.58
CA ILE A 169 4.26 -12.96 11.26
C ILE A 169 3.12 -13.56 12.08
N LEU A 170 3.02 -13.24 13.37
CA LEU A 170 1.91 -13.73 14.20
C LEU A 170 0.57 -13.26 13.66
N PHE A 171 0.41 -11.97 13.32
CA PHE A 171 -0.83 -11.47 12.74
C PHE A 171 -1.16 -12.16 11.41
N THR A 172 -0.17 -12.28 10.53
CA THR A 172 -0.33 -12.95 9.22
C THR A 172 -0.73 -14.41 9.37
N SER A 173 -0.12 -15.13 10.32
CA SER A 173 -0.46 -16.53 10.61
C SER A 173 -1.86 -16.69 11.17
N LYS A 174 -2.33 -15.77 12.02
CA LYS A 174 -3.71 -15.78 12.51
C LYS A 174 -4.73 -15.54 11.40
N VAL A 175 -4.44 -14.64 10.46
CA VAL A 175 -5.28 -14.41 9.29
C VAL A 175 -5.27 -15.64 8.36
N PHE A 176 -4.12 -16.30 8.19
CA PHE A 176 -3.99 -17.51 7.39
C PHE A 176 -4.74 -18.71 8.01
N GLU A 177 -4.57 -18.95 9.31
CA GLU A 177 -5.33 -19.95 10.09
C GLU A 177 -6.83 -19.71 9.98
N PHE A 178 -7.26 -18.45 10.14
CA PHE A 178 -8.66 -18.07 10.01
C PHE A 178 -9.22 -18.40 8.63
N PHE A 179 -8.50 -18.02 7.57
CA PHE A 179 -8.88 -18.32 6.20
C PHE A 179 -9.07 -19.82 5.96
N LEU A 180 -8.09 -20.64 6.35
CA LEU A 180 -8.13 -22.08 6.15
C LEU A 180 -9.28 -22.73 6.93
N LYS A 181 -9.52 -22.27 8.16
CA LYS A 181 -10.64 -22.75 8.97
C LYS A 181 -12.00 -22.48 8.34
N GLU A 182 -12.19 -21.31 7.72
CA GLU A 182 -13.45 -20.95 7.03
C GLU A 182 -13.77 -21.88 5.84
N ILE A 183 -12.74 -22.47 5.22
CA ILE A 183 -12.89 -23.41 4.11
C ILE A 183 -12.70 -24.88 4.52
N ASN A 184 -12.79 -25.16 5.82
CA ASN A 184 -12.69 -26.50 6.42
C ASN A 184 -11.33 -27.18 6.20
N ILE A 185 -10.26 -26.39 6.25
CA ILE A 185 -8.86 -26.85 6.20
C ILE A 185 -8.20 -26.59 7.56
N ASN A 186 -7.65 -27.62 8.17
CA ASN A 186 -6.92 -27.53 9.43
C ASN A 186 -5.42 -27.35 9.19
N ILE A 187 -4.79 -26.44 9.91
CA ILE A 187 -3.34 -26.22 9.90
C ILE A 187 -2.82 -26.14 11.34
N THR A 188 -1.60 -26.59 11.58
CA THR A 188 -0.93 -26.41 12.88
C THR A 188 -0.40 -24.98 13.01
N VAL A 189 -0.35 -24.47 14.24
CA VAL A 189 0.15 -23.12 14.53
C VAL A 189 1.56 -22.91 13.97
N ASP A 190 2.48 -23.86 14.23
CA ASP A 190 3.86 -23.78 13.73
C ASP A 190 3.93 -23.74 12.21
N LYS A 191 3.07 -24.51 11.52
CA LYS A 191 3.06 -24.53 10.05
C LYS A 191 2.47 -23.23 9.49
N ALA A 192 1.42 -22.69 10.10
CA ALA A 192 0.87 -21.40 9.72
C ALA A 192 1.88 -20.27 9.92
N PHE A 193 2.64 -20.30 11.02
CA PHE A 193 3.71 -19.35 11.31
C PHE A 193 4.81 -19.41 10.25
N ASN A 194 5.37 -20.59 9.97
CA ASN A 194 6.45 -20.77 8.98
C ASN A 194 6.04 -20.33 7.57
N ILE A 195 4.80 -20.63 7.16
CA ILE A 195 4.28 -20.19 5.84
C ILE A 195 4.13 -18.67 5.81
N SER A 196 3.64 -18.08 6.89
CA SER A 196 3.47 -16.63 6.98
C SER A 196 4.82 -15.90 6.97
N GLU A 197 5.82 -16.42 7.67
CA GLU A 197 7.20 -15.93 7.61
C GLU A 197 7.74 -16.00 6.18
N PHE A 198 7.58 -17.14 5.51
CA PHE A 198 8.00 -17.31 4.13
C PHE A 198 7.32 -16.29 3.20
N ILE A 199 6.00 -16.16 3.27
CA ILE A 199 5.22 -15.22 2.44
C ILE A 199 5.67 -13.78 2.68
N LEU A 200 5.82 -13.36 3.94
CA LEU A 200 6.28 -12.02 4.27
C LEU A 200 7.70 -11.78 3.77
N SER A 201 8.57 -12.79 3.78
CA SER A 201 9.92 -12.69 3.22
C SER A 201 9.92 -12.49 1.69
N GLU A 202 9.00 -13.11 0.97
CA GLU A 202 8.84 -12.91 -0.47
C GLU A 202 8.27 -11.53 -0.78
N VAL A 203 7.27 -11.07 0.00
CA VAL A 203 6.73 -9.71 -0.12
C VAL A 203 7.81 -8.66 0.16
N GLU A 204 8.63 -8.85 1.20
CA GLU A 204 9.77 -7.97 1.53
C GLU A 204 10.77 -7.88 0.36
N LYS A 205 11.10 -9.01 -0.28
CA LYS A 205 12.00 -9.03 -1.44
C LYS A 205 11.44 -8.25 -2.62
N GLU A 206 10.16 -8.41 -2.93
CA GLU A 206 9.52 -7.67 -4.03
C GLU A 206 9.46 -6.17 -3.73
N ILE A 207 9.14 -5.78 -2.50
CA ILE A 207 9.13 -4.36 -2.09
C ILE A 207 10.52 -3.72 -2.26
N LYS A 208 11.59 -4.42 -1.85
CA LYS A 208 12.97 -3.91 -2.01
C LYS A 208 13.39 -3.75 -3.47
N LYS A 209 12.84 -4.53 -4.40
CA LYS A 209 13.12 -4.35 -5.84
C LYS A 209 12.50 -3.05 -6.37
N LEU A 210 11.30 -2.72 -5.90
CA LEU A 210 10.60 -1.49 -6.31
C LEU A 210 11.36 -0.23 -5.88
N GLU A 211 12.02 -0.25 -4.71
CA GLU A 211 12.85 0.87 -4.23
C GLU A 211 14.06 1.14 -5.14
N ILE A 212 14.65 0.09 -5.73
CA ILE A 212 15.84 0.20 -6.60
C ILE A 212 15.49 0.81 -7.97
N GLU A 213 14.25 0.62 -8.45
CA GLU A 213 13.81 1.15 -9.75
C GLU A 213 13.43 2.65 -9.71
N GLU A 214 13.23 3.24 -8.52
CA GLU A 214 12.93 4.68 -8.35
C GLU A 214 14.18 5.58 -8.20
N ILE A 215 15.40 5.03 -8.23
CA ILE A 215 16.69 5.74 -8.15
C ILE A 215 17.36 5.85 -9.53
#